data_AF-A0A4R6YEU5-F1
#
_entry.id   AF-A0A4R6YEU5-F1
#
_cell.length_a   1.000
_cell.length_b   1.000
_cell.length_c   1.000
_cell.angle_alpha   90.00
_cell.angle_beta   90.00
_cell.angle_gamma   90.00
#
_symmetry.space_group_name_H-M   'P 1'
#
loop_
_entity.id
_entity.type
_entity.pdbx_description
1 polymer ?
#
loop_
_entity_poly.entity_id
_entity_poly.type
_entity_poly.pdbx_seq_one_letter_code
_entity_poly.pdbx_strand_id
1 'polypeptide(L)'
;MNAVTKSDGPREIEVVRDQFERMGDQFKAVLPAHIPVERFARVVMTAIQNNPQLLQAPRKELFNASMKAAQDGLLPDGREGALVLRKSKNGFSITWQPMIAGVRKKARNSGEISTWDAHVVFENDFFQFQLGDAPQINHTYDLKAPRGEPVGAYSVCVLKDGTKSYEVMSADEINAIRDRSDGWKAFKAGYIKSTPWSTDWGEMARKTVAKRHSKVLPMSTDLDDLIRRDDELYDMKGAKEEAQERRPRSLADRLDQIADDDPIDADPDTGEVIDRDQNSEPNSPSGSEGGKASPQGKAASKPSSDPAPRSDDGDPIANARRRGAEARDKGMSRKAVPAEFRKDERLMAAFLDGFDTGVAEDREPGADEEE
;
A
#
# COMPACT_ATOMS: atom_id res chain seq x y z
N MET A 1 -12.59 10.28 -24.59
CA MET A 1 -11.23 9.72 -24.57
C MET A 1 -10.64 10.04 -23.21
N ASN A 2 -10.54 9.06 -22.32
CA ASN A 2 -9.95 9.27 -20.99
C ASN A 2 -8.46 8.99 -21.08
N ALA A 3 -7.65 10.05 -20.99
CA ALA A 3 -6.21 9.95 -20.98
C ALA A 3 -5.75 9.21 -19.72
N VAL A 4 -5.18 8.03 -19.92
CA VAL A 4 -4.41 7.31 -18.90
C VAL A 4 -3.16 8.14 -18.64
N THR A 5 -3.09 8.78 -17.47
CA THR A 5 -1.90 9.48 -17.00
C THR A 5 -0.74 8.50 -16.91
N LYS A 6 0.28 8.67 -17.76
CA LYS A 6 1.58 7.99 -17.62
C LYS A 6 2.20 8.41 -16.29
N SER A 7 2.59 7.43 -15.46
CA SER A 7 3.24 7.68 -14.17
C SER A 7 4.70 8.09 -14.36
N ASP A 8 5.02 9.37 -14.13
CA ASP A 8 6.39 9.89 -13.98
C ASP A 8 6.92 9.57 -12.57
N GLY A 9 7.03 8.28 -12.24
CA GLY A 9 7.28 7.78 -10.88
C GLY A 9 8.43 8.44 -10.11
N PRO A 10 9.62 8.67 -10.69
CA PRO A 10 10.72 9.35 -10.00
C PRO A 10 10.42 10.82 -9.67
N ARG A 11 9.76 11.53 -10.58
CA ARG A 11 9.43 12.95 -10.44
C ARG A 11 8.30 13.17 -9.43
N GLU A 12 7.33 12.25 -9.38
CA GLU A 12 6.25 12.31 -8.40
C GLU A 12 6.73 12.11 -6.96
N ILE A 13 7.72 11.22 -6.74
CA ILE A 13 8.30 10.99 -5.40
C ILE A 13 9.05 12.24 -4.91
N GLU A 14 9.77 12.93 -5.79
CA GLU A 14 10.45 14.20 -5.46
C GLU A 14 9.44 15.29 -5.10
N VAL A 15 8.37 15.45 -5.89
CA VAL A 15 7.31 16.42 -5.59
C VAL A 15 6.64 16.14 -4.24
N VAL A 16 6.38 14.86 -3.91
CA VAL A 16 5.81 14.50 -2.61
C VAL A 16 6.78 14.81 -1.47
N ARG A 17 8.08 14.59 -1.66
CA ARG A 17 9.10 14.95 -0.67
C ARG A 17 9.09 16.45 -0.37
N ASP A 18 9.13 17.29 -1.39
CA ASP A 18 9.10 18.75 -1.25
C ASP A 18 7.83 19.23 -0.54
N GLN A 19 6.69 18.59 -0.81
CA GLN A 19 5.43 18.89 -0.14
C GLN A 19 5.45 18.51 1.34
N PHE A 20 6.05 17.37 1.71
CA PHE A 20 6.24 17.00 3.12
C PHE A 20 7.13 18.00 3.86
N GLU A 21 8.16 18.54 3.20
CA GLU A 21 9.02 19.58 3.76
C GLU A 21 8.22 20.88 4.00
N ARG A 22 7.41 21.32 3.03
CA ARG A 22 6.55 22.51 3.17
C ARG A 22 5.49 22.36 4.26
N MET A 23 5.00 21.14 4.48
CA MET A 23 4.00 20.84 5.52
C MET A 23 4.64 20.51 6.88
N GLY A 24 5.96 20.62 7.02
CA GLY A 24 6.70 20.19 8.20
C GLY A 24 6.16 20.76 9.51
N ASP A 25 5.79 22.05 9.54
CA ASP A 25 5.22 22.70 10.72
C ASP A 25 3.85 22.14 11.12
N GLN A 26 3.02 21.76 10.15
CA GLN A 26 1.72 21.15 10.43
C GLN A 26 1.90 19.76 11.05
N PHE A 27 2.83 18.96 10.54
CA PHE A 27 3.17 17.67 11.12
C PHE A 27 3.80 17.83 12.51
N LYS A 28 4.67 18.82 12.70
CA LYS A 28 5.29 19.14 13.99
C LYS A 28 4.25 19.46 15.07
N ALA A 29 3.17 20.15 14.69
CA ALA A 29 2.12 20.55 15.62
C ALA A 29 1.31 19.35 16.18
N VAL A 30 1.24 18.23 15.46
CA VAL A 30 0.45 17.05 15.86
C VAL A 30 1.28 15.85 16.28
N LEU A 31 2.55 15.78 15.87
CA LEU A 31 3.43 14.68 16.24
C LEU A 31 3.81 14.75 17.72
N PRO A 32 3.85 13.61 18.43
CA PRO A 32 4.44 13.57 19.76
C PRO A 32 5.91 14.03 19.73
N ALA A 33 6.35 14.74 20.77
CA ALA A 33 7.69 15.33 20.83
C ALA A 33 8.86 14.34 20.62
N HIS A 34 8.64 13.05 20.90
CA HIS A 34 9.63 12.00 20.72
C HIS A 34 9.71 11.45 19.28
N ILE A 35 8.87 11.93 18.36
CA ILE A 35 8.88 11.57 16.93
C ILE A 35 9.24 12.81 16.12
N PRO A 36 10.52 12.95 15.71
CA PRO A 36 10.93 14.05 14.83
C PRO A 36 10.19 13.99 13.48
N VAL A 37 9.85 15.17 12.94
CA VAL A 37 9.14 15.32 11.67
C VAL A 37 9.92 14.67 10.53
N GLU A 38 11.24 14.82 10.52
CA GLU A 38 12.14 14.30 9.50
C GLU A 38 12.15 12.77 9.50
N ARG A 39 12.06 12.17 10.70
CA ARG A 39 11.92 10.72 10.84
C ARG A 39 10.58 10.25 10.30
N PHE A 40 9.50 10.94 10.66
CA PHE A 40 8.15 10.60 10.19
C PHE A 40 8.05 10.69 8.66
N ALA A 41 8.49 11.81 8.08
CA ALA A 41 8.50 12.03 6.64
C ALA A 41 9.32 10.95 5.91
N ARG A 42 10.51 10.59 6.42
CA ARG A 42 11.32 9.51 5.84
C ARG A 42 10.57 8.17 5.81
N VAL A 43 9.87 7.82 6.89
CA VAL A 43 9.09 6.57 6.94
C VAL A 43 7.93 6.60 5.95
N VAL A 44 7.22 7.73 5.81
CA VAL A 44 6.18 7.88 4.79
C VAL A 44 6.76 7.71 3.38
N MET A 45 7.91 8.34 3.09
CA MET A 45 8.58 8.19 1.80
C MET A 45 9.00 6.74 1.53
N THR A 46 9.50 6.02 2.54
CA THR A 46 9.79 4.59 2.41
C THR A 46 8.52 3.77 2.15
N ALA A 47 7.40 4.10 2.80
CA ALA A 47 6.11 3.43 2.54
C ALA A 47 5.64 3.63 1.09
N ILE A 48 5.81 4.84 0.53
CA ILE A 48 5.51 5.16 -0.86
C ILE A 48 6.45 4.42 -1.82
N GLN A 49 7.75 4.36 -1.51
CA GLN A 49 8.72 3.64 -2.33
C GLN A 49 8.43 2.13 -2.37
N ASN A 50 8.04 1.55 -1.22
CA ASN A 50 7.66 0.14 -1.12
C ASN A 50 6.30 -0.15 -1.79
N ASN A 51 5.40 0.84 -1.83
CA ASN A 51 4.11 0.73 -2.50
C ASN A 51 3.82 1.96 -3.38
N PRO A 52 4.41 2.06 -4.59
CA PRO A 52 4.24 3.21 -5.47
C PRO A 52 2.80 3.43 -5.94
N GLN A 53 1.92 2.42 -5.79
CA GLN A 53 0.50 2.54 -6.13
C GLN A 53 -0.22 3.58 -5.26
N LEU A 54 0.34 3.94 -4.10
CA LEU A 54 -0.17 5.03 -3.27
C LEU A 54 -0.24 6.36 -4.04
N LEU A 55 0.64 6.58 -5.03
CA LEU A 55 0.64 7.79 -5.85
C LEU A 55 -0.53 7.88 -6.84
N GLN A 56 -1.31 6.80 -7.01
CA GLN A 56 -2.52 6.78 -7.85
C GLN A 56 -3.70 7.51 -7.20
N ALA A 57 -3.67 7.71 -5.88
CA ALA A 57 -4.68 8.51 -5.19
C ALA A 57 -4.38 10.01 -5.29
N PRO A 58 -5.41 10.87 -5.17
CA PRO A 58 -5.21 12.31 -5.04
C PRO A 58 -4.25 12.63 -3.89
N ARG A 59 -3.35 13.60 -4.08
CA ARG A 59 -2.32 13.96 -3.09
C ARG A 59 -2.93 14.27 -1.72
N LYS A 60 -4.08 14.94 -1.71
CA LYS A 60 -4.87 15.24 -0.50
C LYS A 60 -5.16 13.99 0.35
N GLU A 61 -5.45 12.85 -0.26
CA GLU A 61 -5.71 11.59 0.44
C GLU A 61 -4.47 11.06 1.16
N LEU A 62 -3.30 11.15 0.51
CA LEU A 62 -2.02 10.73 1.08
C LEU A 62 -1.67 11.58 2.31
N PHE A 63 -1.80 12.90 2.19
CA PHE A 63 -1.52 13.81 3.31
C PHE A 63 -2.52 13.65 4.44
N ASN A 64 -3.82 13.52 4.14
CA ASN A 64 -4.84 13.27 5.16
C ASN A 64 -4.58 11.98 5.94
N ALA A 65 -4.23 10.89 5.26
CA ALA A 65 -3.91 9.63 5.90
C ALA A 65 -2.60 9.73 6.73
N SER A 66 -1.60 10.44 6.21
CA SER A 66 -0.34 10.68 6.93
C SER A 66 -0.55 11.56 8.16
N MET A 67 -1.44 12.56 8.09
CA MET A 67 -1.79 13.43 9.22
C MET A 67 -2.48 12.63 10.34
N LYS A 68 -3.37 11.70 9.99
CA LYS A 68 -3.98 10.77 10.95
C LYS A 68 -2.93 9.89 11.65
N ALA A 69 -1.98 9.34 10.88
CA ALA A 69 -0.87 8.56 11.46
C ALA A 69 -0.01 9.40 12.43
N ALA A 70 0.25 10.65 12.07
CA ALA A 70 0.99 11.60 12.89
C ALA A 70 0.24 11.94 14.21
N GLN A 71 -1.06 12.21 14.13
CA GLN A 71 -1.94 12.42 15.30
C GLN A 71 -1.97 11.20 16.23
N ASP A 72 -1.98 9.99 15.66
CA ASP A 72 -1.91 8.76 16.43
C ASP A 72 -0.54 8.57 17.10
N GLY A 73 0.50 9.26 16.63
CA GLY A 73 1.88 9.06 17.08
C GLY A 73 2.45 7.73 16.62
N LEU A 74 2.00 7.23 15.48
CA LEU A 74 2.35 5.93 14.92
C LEU A 74 3.00 6.07 13.54
N LEU A 75 3.96 5.21 13.26
CA LEU A 75 4.72 5.23 12.01
C LEU A 75 4.05 4.35 10.93
N PRO A 76 3.96 4.81 9.67
CA PRO A 76 3.46 4.00 8.56
C PRO A 76 4.54 3.03 8.03
N ASP A 77 5.14 2.22 8.91
CA ASP A 77 6.24 1.29 8.58
C ASP A 77 5.76 -0.15 8.26
N GLY A 78 4.44 -0.37 8.21
CA GLY A 78 3.83 -1.69 8.07
C GLY A 78 3.75 -2.49 9.38
N ARG A 79 4.46 -2.07 10.43
CA ARG A 79 4.49 -2.71 11.74
C ARG A 79 3.60 -1.98 12.75
N GLU A 80 3.76 -0.67 12.89
CA GLU A 80 2.92 0.20 13.72
C GLU A 80 1.61 0.58 13.03
N GLY A 81 1.66 0.79 11.72
CA GLY A 81 0.49 1.02 10.88
C GLY A 81 0.84 1.04 9.39
N ALA A 82 -0.16 1.11 8.52
CA ALA A 82 0.03 1.13 7.08
C ALA A 82 -0.90 2.15 6.39
N LEU A 83 -0.40 2.71 5.29
CA LEU A 83 -1.19 3.46 4.32
C LEU A 83 -1.72 2.47 3.27
N VAL A 84 -3.04 2.37 3.16
CA VAL A 84 -3.68 1.37 2.30
C VAL A 84 -4.48 2.05 1.21
N LEU A 85 -4.12 1.77 -0.05
CA LEU A 85 -4.89 2.20 -1.20
C LEU A 85 -6.22 1.44 -1.26
N ARG A 86 -7.31 2.18 -1.44
CA ARG A 86 -8.67 1.66 -1.61
C ARG A 86 -9.29 2.24 -2.87
N LYS A 87 -10.15 1.48 -3.52
CA LYS A 87 -10.98 1.98 -4.61
C LYS A 87 -12.25 2.60 -4.01
N SER A 88 -12.51 3.85 -4.36
CA SER A 88 -13.70 4.62 -3.98
C SER A 88 -14.58 4.86 -5.20
N LYS A 89 -15.81 5.35 -4.98
CA LYS A 89 -16.72 5.77 -6.07
C LYS A 89 -16.10 6.88 -6.92
N ASN A 90 -15.27 7.73 -6.31
CA ASN A 90 -14.68 8.92 -6.94
C ASN A 90 -13.20 8.73 -7.34
N GLY A 91 -12.72 7.49 -7.45
CA GLY A 91 -11.33 7.19 -7.81
C GLY A 91 -10.61 6.37 -6.74
N PHE A 92 -9.34 6.65 -6.50
CA PHE A 92 -8.57 6.00 -5.43
C PHE A 92 -8.55 6.86 -4.16
N SER A 93 -8.64 6.23 -3.00
CA SER A 93 -8.50 6.86 -1.68
C SER A 93 -7.41 6.14 -0.88
N ILE A 94 -6.82 6.84 0.09
CA ILE A 94 -5.83 6.24 1.00
C ILE A 94 -6.41 6.22 2.40
N THR A 95 -6.30 5.07 3.03
CA THR A 95 -6.77 4.86 4.40
C THR A 95 -5.60 4.53 5.30
N TRP A 96 -5.44 5.30 6.38
CA TRP A 96 -4.55 4.96 7.48
C TRP A 96 -5.13 3.81 8.29
N GLN A 97 -4.37 2.74 8.49
CA GLN A 97 -4.77 1.57 9.27
C GLN A 97 -3.70 1.25 10.32
N PRO A 98 -3.97 1.50 11.61
CA PRO A 98 -3.13 1.05 12.70
C PRO A 98 -2.97 -0.48 12.70
N MET A 99 -1.75 -0.94 12.93
CA MET A 99 -1.42 -2.35 13.06
C MET A 99 -1.28 -2.73 14.54
N ILE A 100 -1.31 -4.02 14.85
CA ILE A 100 -1.31 -4.50 16.23
C ILE A 100 -0.11 -4.00 17.04
N ALA A 101 1.06 -3.84 16.42
CA ALA A 101 2.23 -3.32 17.14
C ALA A 101 2.04 -1.83 17.52
N GLY A 102 1.36 -1.05 16.68
CA GLY A 102 1.02 0.35 16.96
C GLY A 102 -0.03 0.46 18.06
N VAL A 103 -1.07 -0.37 18.00
CA VAL A 103 -2.10 -0.48 19.05
C VAL A 103 -1.45 -0.87 20.39
N ARG A 104 -0.56 -1.88 20.40
CA ARG A 104 0.22 -2.28 21.60
C ARG A 104 1.17 -1.20 22.09
N LYS A 105 1.76 -0.41 21.19
CA LYS A 105 2.62 0.74 21.55
C LYS A 105 1.80 1.82 22.25
N LYS A 106 0.62 2.16 21.71
CA LYS A 106 -0.28 3.13 22.33
C LYS A 106 -0.83 2.65 23.67
N ALA A 107 -1.14 1.36 23.78
CA ALA A 107 -1.52 0.73 25.04
C ALA A 107 -0.43 0.85 26.10
N ARG A 108 0.83 0.53 25.78
CA ARG A 108 1.94 0.70 26.72
C ARG A 108 2.19 2.17 27.08
N ASN A 109 1.99 3.08 26.12
CA ASN A 109 2.15 4.51 26.34
C ASN A 109 1.01 5.16 27.15
N SER A 110 -0.13 4.48 27.34
CA SER A 110 -1.22 4.99 28.20
C SER A 110 -0.79 5.17 29.66
N GLY A 111 0.31 4.52 30.05
CA GLY A 111 0.84 4.59 31.40
C GLY A 111 0.14 3.67 32.39
N GLU A 112 -0.94 3.00 32.00
CA GLU A 112 -1.71 2.08 32.87
C GLU A 112 -1.38 0.61 32.60
N ILE A 113 -1.01 0.29 31.36
CA ILE A 113 -0.70 -1.08 30.92
C ILE A 113 0.79 -1.36 31.09
N SER A 114 1.13 -2.45 31.78
CA SER A 114 2.49 -2.98 31.90
C SER A 114 2.84 -3.86 30.70
N THR A 115 2.06 -4.93 30.48
CA THR A 115 2.24 -5.85 29.35
C THR A 115 0.89 -6.18 28.71
N TRP A 116 0.90 -6.42 27.40
CA TRP A 116 -0.32 -6.81 26.69
C TRP A 116 0.01 -7.68 25.49
N ASP A 117 -0.38 -8.95 25.59
CA ASP A 117 -0.03 -9.99 24.65
C ASP A 117 -1.27 -10.70 24.13
N ALA A 118 -1.13 -11.29 22.95
CA ALA A 118 -2.18 -12.08 22.33
C ALA A 118 -1.55 -13.28 21.60
N HIS A 119 -2.14 -14.45 21.76
CA HIS A 119 -1.63 -15.71 21.25
C HIS A 119 -2.74 -16.55 20.65
N VAL A 120 -2.35 -17.45 19.74
CA VAL A 120 -3.24 -18.43 19.11
C VAL A 120 -3.09 -19.76 19.83
N VAL A 121 -4.23 -20.41 20.03
CA VAL A 121 -4.36 -21.76 20.59
C VAL A 121 -4.66 -22.70 19.44
N PHE A 122 -4.02 -23.86 19.43
CA PHE A 122 -4.15 -24.91 18.44
C PHE A 122 -4.62 -26.21 19.09
N GLU A 123 -5.12 -27.14 18.26
CA GLU A 123 -5.75 -28.39 18.71
C GLU A 123 -4.91 -29.21 19.69
N ASN A 124 -3.60 -29.28 19.48
CA ASN A 124 -2.69 -30.10 20.28
C ASN A 124 -2.01 -29.30 21.41
N ASP A 125 -2.39 -28.03 21.61
CA ASP A 125 -1.90 -27.26 22.75
C ASP A 125 -2.62 -27.69 24.04
N PHE A 126 -1.91 -27.67 25.16
CA PHE A 126 -2.57 -27.69 26.45
C PHE A 126 -3.06 -26.27 26.75
N PHE A 127 -4.38 -26.09 26.71
CA PHE A 127 -5.03 -24.82 27.00
C PHE A 127 -6.16 -25.00 28.01
N GLN A 128 -6.07 -24.28 29.12
CA GLN A 128 -7.11 -24.19 30.12
C GLN A 128 -7.39 -22.72 30.43
N PHE A 129 -8.66 -22.32 30.28
CA PHE A 129 -9.13 -21.02 30.72
C PHE A 129 -10.13 -21.20 31.88
N GLN A 130 -9.74 -20.72 33.05
CA GLN A 130 -10.59 -20.69 34.23
C GLN A 130 -11.29 -19.33 34.30
N LEU A 131 -12.62 -19.37 34.33
CA LEU A 131 -13.48 -18.23 34.67
C LEU A 131 -13.79 -18.25 36.17
N GLY A 132 -14.28 -17.14 36.70
CA GLY A 132 -14.67 -17.00 38.10
C GLY A 132 -14.08 -15.74 38.75
N ASP A 133 -13.94 -15.79 40.07
CA ASP A 133 -13.34 -14.76 40.92
C ASP A 133 -11.82 -14.65 40.76
N ALA A 134 -11.16 -15.74 40.34
CA ALA A 134 -9.74 -15.79 40.02
C ALA A 134 -9.49 -16.28 38.58
N PRO A 135 -9.77 -15.46 37.55
CA PRO A 135 -9.58 -15.86 36.18
C PRO A 135 -8.10 -16.10 35.85
N GLN A 136 -7.82 -17.20 35.15
CA GLN A 136 -6.46 -17.60 34.78
C GLN A 136 -6.43 -18.35 33.46
N ILE A 137 -5.37 -18.12 32.68
CA ILE A 137 -5.03 -18.88 31.48
C ILE A 137 -3.77 -19.71 31.76
N ASN A 138 -3.86 -21.01 31.51
CA ASN A 138 -2.71 -21.91 31.45
C ASN A 138 -2.57 -22.40 30.01
N HIS A 139 -1.51 -21.96 29.32
CA HIS A 139 -1.25 -22.32 27.94
C HIS A 139 0.18 -22.80 27.76
N THR A 140 0.34 -24.04 27.32
CA THR A 140 1.65 -24.64 27.03
C THR A 140 1.54 -25.57 25.83
N TYR A 141 2.63 -25.69 25.07
CA TYR A 141 2.70 -26.61 23.93
C TYR A 141 4.12 -27.15 23.78
N ASP A 142 4.26 -28.33 23.18
CA ASP A 142 5.56 -28.89 22.84
C ASP A 142 6.10 -28.19 21.59
N LEU A 143 7.27 -27.55 21.72
CA LEU A 143 7.96 -26.85 20.63
C LEU A 143 8.36 -27.78 19.47
N LYS A 144 8.50 -29.09 19.72
CA LYS A 144 8.92 -30.08 18.72
C LYS A 144 7.75 -30.79 18.03
N ALA A 145 6.55 -30.68 18.59
CA ALA A 145 5.38 -31.38 18.07
C ALA A 145 4.55 -30.46 17.14
N PRO A 146 3.87 -31.03 16.13
CA PRO A 146 2.91 -30.27 15.34
C PRO A 146 1.72 -29.84 16.20
N ARG A 147 1.42 -28.54 16.20
CA ARG A 147 0.36 -27.95 17.04
C ARG A 147 -1.06 -28.24 16.55
N GLY A 148 -1.24 -28.66 15.29
CA GLY A 148 -2.56 -28.93 14.69
C GLY A 148 -3.20 -27.67 14.11
N GLU A 149 -4.52 -27.72 13.88
CA GLU A 149 -5.27 -26.57 13.38
C GLU A 149 -5.51 -25.52 14.49
N PRO A 150 -5.66 -24.23 14.15
CA PRO A 150 -5.95 -23.22 15.15
C PRO A 150 -7.41 -23.30 15.64
N VAL A 151 -7.59 -23.34 16.95
CA VAL A 151 -8.92 -23.50 17.61
C VAL A 151 -9.42 -22.25 18.32
N GLY A 152 -8.56 -21.23 18.47
CA GLY A 152 -8.95 -19.98 19.10
C GLY A 152 -7.76 -19.04 19.32
N ALA A 153 -8.02 -17.93 19.98
CA ALA A 153 -6.99 -16.99 20.40
C ALA A 153 -7.37 -16.36 21.74
N TYR A 154 -6.36 -15.94 22.50
CA TYR A 154 -6.57 -15.20 23.73
C TYR A 154 -5.68 -13.97 23.78
N SER A 155 -6.05 -13.04 24.64
CA SER A 155 -5.26 -11.88 25.01
C SER A 155 -5.17 -11.75 26.52
N VAL A 156 -3.97 -11.41 27.01
CA VAL A 156 -3.69 -11.17 28.43
C VAL A 156 -3.07 -9.78 28.58
N CYS A 157 -3.65 -8.98 29.46
CA CYS A 157 -3.16 -7.64 29.79
C CYS A 157 -2.81 -7.61 31.28
N VAL A 158 -1.64 -7.09 31.62
CA VAL A 158 -1.22 -6.84 33.00
C VAL A 158 -1.11 -5.33 33.16
N LEU A 159 -1.86 -4.77 34.10
CA LEU A 159 -1.79 -3.37 34.47
C LEU A 159 -0.62 -3.12 35.42
N LYS A 160 -0.22 -1.86 35.59
CA LYS A 160 0.91 -1.51 36.46
C LYS A 160 0.68 -1.79 37.95
N ASP A 161 -0.57 -1.84 38.38
CA ASP A 161 -0.97 -2.25 39.74
C ASP A 161 -0.92 -3.77 39.94
N GLY A 162 -0.63 -4.55 38.88
CA GLY A 162 -0.59 -6.01 38.89
C GLY A 162 -1.92 -6.68 38.53
N THR A 163 -3.00 -5.91 38.35
CA THR A 163 -4.30 -6.41 37.90
C THR A 163 -4.17 -7.04 36.53
N LYS A 164 -4.76 -8.22 36.35
CA LYS A 164 -4.73 -8.96 35.09
C LYS A 164 -6.12 -8.97 34.47
N SER A 165 -6.18 -8.66 33.18
CA SER A 165 -7.38 -8.77 32.36
C SER A 165 -7.14 -9.82 31.28
N TYR A 166 -8.18 -10.58 30.94
CA TYR A 166 -8.12 -11.67 29.99
C TYR A 166 -9.30 -11.58 29.02
N GLU A 167 -9.03 -11.95 27.77
CA GLU A 167 -10.05 -12.13 26.74
C GLU A 167 -9.72 -13.41 25.99
N VAL A 168 -10.72 -14.26 25.73
CA VAL A 168 -10.55 -15.53 25.01
C VAL A 168 -11.64 -15.62 23.96
N MET A 169 -11.26 -16.04 22.77
CA MET A 169 -12.17 -16.23 21.65
C MET A 169 -11.95 -17.58 21.01
N SER A 170 -13.05 -18.29 20.72
CA SER A 170 -12.99 -19.50 19.90
C SER A 170 -12.71 -19.15 18.44
N ALA A 171 -12.23 -20.13 17.67
CA ALA A 171 -12.08 -19.99 16.22
C ALA A 171 -13.41 -19.61 15.56
N ASP A 172 -14.55 -20.11 16.06
CA ASP A 172 -15.87 -19.78 15.54
C ASP A 172 -16.23 -18.31 15.75
N GLU A 173 -15.98 -17.75 16.93
CA GLU A 173 -16.22 -16.33 17.19
C GLU A 173 -15.34 -15.44 16.32
N ILE A 174 -14.08 -15.83 16.13
CA ILE A 174 -13.13 -15.12 15.27
C ILE A 174 -13.59 -15.20 13.81
N ASN A 175 -14.00 -16.38 13.35
CA ASN A 175 -14.49 -16.61 12.00
C ASN A 175 -15.82 -15.86 11.76
N ALA A 176 -16.68 -15.71 12.76
CA ALA A 176 -17.89 -14.90 12.65
C ALA A 176 -17.58 -13.39 12.46
N ILE A 177 -16.47 -12.90 13.02
CA ILE A 177 -15.98 -11.53 12.76
C ILE A 177 -15.38 -11.44 11.35
N ARG A 178 -14.54 -12.41 10.97
CA ARG A 178 -13.99 -12.51 9.61
C ARG A 178 -15.08 -12.45 8.56
N ASP A 179 -16.13 -13.24 8.74
CA ASP A 179 -17.20 -13.42 7.74
C ASP A 179 -18.01 -12.13 7.49
N ARG A 180 -17.98 -11.18 8.45
CA ARG A 180 -18.55 -9.85 8.29
C ARG A 180 -17.66 -8.88 7.53
N SER A 181 -16.35 -9.13 7.42
CA SER A 181 -15.41 -8.23 6.76
C SER A 181 -15.56 -8.24 5.24
N ASP A 182 -15.50 -7.05 4.63
CA ASP A 182 -15.65 -6.91 3.17
C ASP A 182 -14.52 -7.61 2.39
N GLY A 183 -13.31 -7.62 2.94
CA GLY A 183 -12.18 -8.34 2.34
C GLY A 183 -12.44 -9.84 2.25
N TRP A 184 -13.01 -10.45 3.29
CA TRP A 184 -13.38 -11.86 3.24
C TRP A 184 -14.57 -12.14 2.32
N LYS A 185 -15.60 -11.28 2.34
CA LYS A 185 -16.73 -11.38 1.41
C LYS A 185 -16.28 -11.31 -0.05
N ALA A 186 -15.37 -10.38 -0.37
CA ALA A 186 -14.81 -10.23 -1.70
C ALA A 186 -13.97 -11.45 -2.11
N PHE A 187 -13.20 -12.03 -1.19
CA PHE A 187 -12.43 -13.26 -1.42
C PHE A 187 -13.35 -14.46 -1.68
N LYS A 188 -14.37 -14.66 -0.82
CA LYS A 188 -15.40 -15.70 -0.99
C LYS A 188 -16.17 -15.56 -2.30
N ALA A 189 -16.42 -14.34 -2.76
CA ALA A 189 -17.07 -14.04 -4.03
C ALA A 189 -16.13 -14.12 -5.25
N GLY A 190 -14.85 -14.43 -5.07
CA GLY A 190 -13.86 -14.55 -6.15
C GLY A 190 -13.40 -13.21 -6.76
N TYR A 191 -13.72 -12.07 -6.14
CA TYR A 191 -13.29 -10.75 -6.61
C TYR A 191 -11.81 -10.47 -6.35
N ILE A 192 -11.24 -11.10 -5.32
CA ILE A 192 -9.82 -11.00 -4.98
C ILE A 192 -9.23 -12.40 -4.80
N LYS A 193 -7.95 -12.56 -5.15
CA LYS A 193 -7.26 -13.87 -5.15
C LYS A 193 -6.72 -14.28 -3.78
N SER A 194 -6.55 -13.34 -2.86
CA SER A 194 -6.01 -13.58 -1.53
C SER A 194 -6.52 -12.53 -0.54
N THR A 195 -6.52 -12.89 0.74
CA THR A 195 -6.88 -12.02 1.85
C THR A 195 -6.03 -12.40 3.06
N PRO A 196 -5.66 -11.47 3.97
CA PRO A 196 -4.92 -11.80 5.18
C PRO A 196 -5.58 -12.91 6.01
N TRP A 197 -6.90 -13.04 5.93
CA TRP A 197 -7.64 -14.12 6.57
C TRP A 197 -7.41 -15.51 5.96
N SER A 198 -6.98 -15.61 4.70
CA SER A 198 -6.66 -16.87 4.02
C SER A 198 -5.19 -17.24 4.13
N THR A 199 -4.28 -16.24 4.17
CA THR A 199 -2.83 -16.48 4.22
C THR A 199 -2.28 -16.49 5.64
N ASP A 200 -2.85 -15.68 6.55
CA ASP A 200 -2.26 -15.37 7.86
C ASP A 200 -3.33 -15.39 8.97
N TRP A 201 -4.15 -16.44 9.02
CA TRP A 201 -5.27 -16.56 9.98
C TRP A 201 -4.84 -16.29 11.42
N GLY A 202 -3.67 -16.79 11.84
CA GLY A 202 -3.18 -16.62 13.21
C GLY A 202 -2.89 -15.16 13.59
N GLU A 203 -2.38 -14.34 12.67
CA GLU A 203 -2.19 -12.91 12.91
C GLU A 203 -3.54 -12.18 12.98
N MET A 204 -4.47 -12.57 12.10
CA MET A 204 -5.80 -11.99 12.11
C MET A 204 -6.57 -12.34 13.38
N ALA A 205 -6.48 -13.58 13.86
CA ALA A 205 -7.03 -14.03 15.13
C ALA A 205 -6.46 -13.25 16.31
N ARG A 206 -5.13 -13.06 16.37
CA ARG A 206 -4.47 -12.21 17.38
C ARG A 206 -4.97 -10.78 17.35
N LYS A 207 -5.09 -10.17 16.16
CA LYS A 207 -5.62 -8.81 16.00
C LYS A 207 -7.06 -8.73 16.51
N THR A 208 -7.89 -9.70 16.17
CA THR A 208 -9.31 -9.75 16.55
C THR A 208 -9.50 -9.85 18.06
N VAL A 209 -8.80 -10.77 18.73
CA VAL A 209 -8.95 -10.93 20.19
C VAL A 209 -8.37 -9.75 20.96
N ALA A 210 -7.23 -9.22 20.54
CA ALA A 210 -6.66 -8.01 21.17
C ALA A 210 -7.62 -6.82 20.99
N LYS A 211 -8.22 -6.66 19.82
CA LYS A 211 -9.19 -5.58 19.56
C LYS A 211 -10.47 -5.72 20.37
N ARG A 212 -10.92 -6.95 20.67
CA ARG A 212 -12.04 -7.16 21.60
C ARG A 212 -11.63 -6.79 23.02
N HIS A 213 -10.48 -7.31 23.46
CA HIS A 213 -9.94 -7.07 24.80
C HIS A 213 -9.75 -5.59 25.09
N SER A 214 -9.29 -4.82 24.12
CA SER A 214 -9.04 -3.39 24.29
C SER A 214 -10.28 -2.64 24.79
N LYS A 215 -11.50 -3.05 24.41
CA LYS A 215 -12.75 -2.37 24.79
C LYS A 215 -13.04 -2.36 26.29
N VAL A 216 -12.38 -3.23 27.08
CA VAL A 216 -12.55 -3.32 28.54
C VAL A 216 -11.31 -2.89 29.32
N LEU A 217 -10.21 -2.58 28.62
CA LEU A 217 -8.98 -2.13 29.28
C LEU A 217 -9.09 -0.65 29.65
N PRO A 218 -8.50 -0.22 30.77
CA PRO A 218 -8.35 1.19 31.07
C PRO A 218 -7.31 1.77 30.09
N MET A 219 -7.84 2.33 29.01
CA MET A 219 -7.06 2.89 27.93
C MET A 219 -7.18 4.41 27.97
N SER A 220 -6.06 5.09 27.73
CA SER A 220 -6.08 6.54 27.49
C SER A 220 -7.08 6.86 26.36
N THR A 221 -7.75 8.01 26.44
CA THR A 221 -8.69 8.52 25.41
C THR A 221 -8.13 8.42 23.99
N ASP A 222 -6.82 8.66 23.82
CA ASP A 222 -6.12 8.54 22.54
C ASP A 222 -6.16 7.14 21.91
N LEU A 223 -6.16 6.09 22.72
CA LEU A 223 -6.18 4.71 22.26
C LEU A 223 -7.63 4.27 21.97
N ASP A 224 -8.59 4.76 22.74
CA ASP A 224 -10.02 4.53 22.45
C ASP A 224 -10.40 5.14 21.08
N ASP A 225 -9.96 6.37 20.81
CA ASP A 225 -10.16 7.02 19.52
C ASP A 225 -9.48 6.26 18.36
N LEU A 226 -8.29 5.70 18.58
CA LEU A 226 -7.58 4.87 17.60
C LEU A 226 -8.38 3.62 17.25
N ILE A 227 -8.90 2.93 18.26
CA ILE A 227 -9.65 1.68 18.09
C ILE A 227 -11.01 1.93 17.44
N ARG A 228 -11.70 3.01 17.82
CA ARG A 228 -12.97 3.41 17.19
C ARG A 228 -12.78 3.73 15.71
N ARG A 229 -11.75 4.50 15.35
CA ARG A 229 -11.43 4.78 13.94
C ARG A 229 -11.12 3.49 13.18
N ASP A 230 -10.39 2.56 13.77
CA ASP A 230 -10.13 1.26 13.15
C ASP A 230 -11.44 0.45 12.98
N ASP A 231 -12.35 0.47 13.97
CA ASP A 231 -13.70 -0.12 13.87
C ASP A 231 -14.51 0.44 12.69
N GLU A 232 -14.56 1.76 12.50
CA GLU A 232 -15.26 2.40 11.37
C GLU A 232 -14.73 1.93 9.99
N LEU A 233 -13.43 1.62 9.90
CA LEU A 233 -12.82 1.14 8.67
C LEU A 233 -13.22 -0.31 8.32
N TYR A 234 -13.55 -1.11 9.33
CA TYR A 234 -14.01 -2.49 9.15
C TYR A 234 -15.55 -2.61 9.13
N ASP A 235 -16.28 -1.65 9.71
CA ASP A 235 -17.74 -1.62 9.81
C ASP A 235 -18.38 -0.54 8.92
N MET A 236 -17.89 -0.37 7.69
CA MET A 236 -18.39 0.61 6.72
C MET A 236 -19.86 0.42 6.27
N LYS A 237 -20.62 -0.48 6.92
CA LYS A 237 -22.09 -0.55 6.85
C LYS A 237 -22.78 -0.07 8.14
N GLY A 238 -22.34 -0.45 9.34
CA GLY A 238 -22.97 0.00 10.59
C GLY A 238 -22.87 1.52 10.82
N ALA A 239 -21.72 2.11 10.52
CA ALA A 239 -21.50 3.55 10.68
C ALA A 239 -22.30 4.42 9.70
N LYS A 240 -22.81 3.87 8.59
CA LYS A 240 -23.67 4.63 7.65
C LYS A 240 -25.08 4.84 8.18
N GLU A 241 -25.58 3.92 8.99
CA GLU A 241 -26.91 4.05 9.62
C GLU A 241 -26.85 5.01 10.80
N GLU A 242 -25.78 4.99 11.62
CA GLU A 242 -25.64 5.91 12.77
C GLU A 242 -25.15 7.32 12.41
N ALA A 243 -24.26 7.48 11.42
CA ALA A 243 -23.75 8.80 11.02
C ALA A 243 -24.77 9.65 10.21
N GLN A 244 -25.88 9.05 9.79
CA GLN A 244 -26.98 9.77 9.14
C GLN A 244 -27.81 10.56 10.15
N GLU A 245 -27.79 10.20 11.45
CA GLU A 245 -28.59 10.85 12.49
C GLU A 245 -27.85 11.94 13.29
N ARG A 246 -26.51 12.04 13.19
CA ARG A 246 -25.73 13.01 13.97
C ARG A 246 -24.66 13.72 13.14
N ARG A 247 -25.06 14.68 12.30
CA ARG A 247 -24.12 15.61 11.64
C ARG A 247 -24.07 16.98 12.34
N PRO A 248 -23.04 17.29 13.13
CA PRO A 248 -22.61 18.67 13.33
C PRO A 248 -21.83 19.17 12.09
N ARG A 249 -21.93 20.48 11.83
CA ARG A 249 -21.26 21.19 10.72
C ARG A 249 -19.75 20.96 10.78
N SER A 250 -19.18 20.54 9.66
CA SER A 250 -17.84 19.95 9.59
C SER A 250 -16.70 20.96 9.46
N LEU A 251 -15.52 20.56 9.95
CA LEU A 251 -14.20 21.17 9.75
C LEU A 251 -13.85 21.45 8.27
N ALA A 252 -14.56 20.85 7.32
CA ALA A 252 -14.42 21.08 5.88
C ALA A 252 -14.75 22.53 5.49
N ASP A 253 -15.74 23.17 6.12
CA ASP A 253 -16.10 24.57 5.84
C ASP A 253 -15.00 25.55 6.27
N ARG A 254 -14.18 25.16 7.25
CA ARG A 254 -13.03 25.96 7.72
C ARG A 254 -11.78 25.80 6.85
N LEU A 255 -11.71 24.74 6.05
CA LEU A 255 -10.57 24.48 5.18
C LEU A 255 -10.79 25.05 3.77
N ASP A 256 -12.04 25.10 3.29
CA ASP A 256 -12.39 25.79 2.04
C ASP A 256 -12.18 27.31 2.15
N GLN A 257 -12.37 27.91 3.34
CA GLN A 257 -12.03 29.33 3.59
C GLN A 257 -10.54 29.66 3.55
N ILE A 258 -9.65 28.67 3.64
CA ILE A 258 -8.18 28.88 3.61
C ILE A 258 -7.63 28.62 2.20
N ALA A 259 -8.40 27.97 1.33
CA ALA A 259 -7.99 27.62 -0.04
C ALA A 259 -8.37 28.68 -1.09
N ASP A 260 -9.17 29.70 -0.72
CA ASP A 260 -9.66 30.74 -1.63
C ASP A 260 -8.92 32.09 -1.54
N ASP A 261 -7.87 32.22 -0.71
CA ASP A 261 -7.03 33.43 -0.66
C ASP A 261 -5.74 33.24 -1.48
N ASP A 262 -5.82 33.55 -2.77
CA ASP A 262 -4.72 34.14 -3.54
C ASP A 262 -5.33 35.29 -4.38
N PRO A 263 -5.28 36.56 -3.94
CA PRO A 263 -5.64 37.66 -4.82
C PRO A 263 -4.46 37.94 -5.76
N ILE A 264 -4.54 37.41 -6.98
CA ILE A 264 -3.81 37.98 -8.13
C ILE A 264 -4.64 39.19 -8.58
N ASP A 265 -4.13 40.38 -8.30
CA ASP A 265 -4.74 41.65 -8.70
C ASP A 265 -4.60 41.80 -10.24
N ALA A 266 -5.69 41.58 -10.97
CA ALA A 266 -5.76 41.69 -12.42
C ALA A 266 -6.72 42.83 -12.81
N ASP A 267 -6.25 43.73 -13.68
CA ASP A 267 -7.06 44.86 -14.18
C ASP A 267 -8.26 44.34 -15.00
N PRO A 268 -9.50 44.74 -14.65
CA PRO A 268 -10.71 44.15 -15.19
C PRO A 268 -11.03 44.50 -16.65
N ASP A 269 -10.26 45.37 -17.34
CA ASP A 269 -10.60 45.77 -18.72
C ASP A 269 -9.61 45.27 -19.81
N THR A 270 -8.45 44.70 -19.46
CA THR A 270 -7.47 44.25 -20.49
C THR A 270 -6.77 42.91 -20.25
N GLY A 271 -6.84 42.31 -19.05
CA GLY A 271 -6.41 40.91 -18.84
C GLY A 271 -4.92 40.60 -18.98
N GLU A 272 -4.03 41.60 -18.93
CA GLU A 272 -2.57 41.37 -18.88
C GLU A 272 -2.04 41.29 -17.43
N VAL A 273 -1.05 40.41 -17.22
CA VAL A 273 -0.33 40.25 -15.94
C VAL A 273 0.77 41.32 -15.84
N ILE A 274 0.74 42.14 -14.80
CA ILE A 274 1.74 43.20 -14.58
C ILE A 274 2.97 42.61 -13.89
N ASP A 275 4.00 42.27 -14.66
CA ASP A 275 5.35 42.12 -14.13
C ASP A 275 5.93 43.51 -13.82
N ARG A 276 6.09 43.83 -12.53
CA ARG A 276 6.81 45.03 -12.09
C ARG A 276 8.26 44.69 -11.77
N ASP A 277 9.10 44.74 -12.80
CA ASP A 277 10.50 45.13 -12.63
C ASP A 277 10.55 46.64 -12.38
N GLN A 278 11.14 47.06 -11.25
CA GLN A 278 11.54 48.46 -11.04
C GLN A 278 13.04 48.61 -11.25
N ASN A 279 13.39 49.30 -12.33
CA ASN A 279 14.72 49.90 -12.52
C ASN A 279 14.71 51.34 -11.97
N SER A 280 15.78 51.73 -11.27
CA SER A 280 16.17 53.15 -11.12
C SER A 280 17.70 53.27 -11.23
N GLU A 281 18.13 54.02 -12.25
CA GLU A 281 19.52 54.34 -12.65
C GLU A 281 20.18 55.41 -11.72
N PRO A 282 21.37 56.00 -12.01
CA PRO A 282 22.63 55.49 -12.58
C PRO A 282 23.87 55.89 -11.73
N ASN A 283 25.00 55.16 -11.84
CA ASN A 283 26.33 55.79 -11.91
C ASN A 283 27.40 54.82 -12.45
N SER A 284 28.14 55.28 -13.45
CA SER A 284 29.42 54.73 -13.96
C SER A 284 30.54 55.71 -13.52
N PRO A 285 31.85 55.35 -13.42
CA PRO A 285 32.58 54.72 -14.53
C PRO A 285 33.79 53.80 -14.20
N SER A 286 34.38 53.29 -15.29
CA SER A 286 35.75 52.74 -15.44
C SER A 286 35.89 51.22 -15.21
N GLY A 287 36.47 50.41 -16.09
CA GLY A 287 37.12 50.64 -17.38
C GLY A 287 37.68 49.33 -18.00
N SER A 288 37.79 49.38 -19.33
CA SER A 288 38.77 48.73 -20.24
C SER A 288 38.76 47.23 -20.57
N GLU A 289 38.68 47.00 -21.90
CA GLU A 289 39.41 46.04 -22.77
C GLU A 289 39.26 44.53 -22.51
N GLY A 290 38.97 43.64 -23.48
CA GLY A 290 38.93 43.69 -24.94
C GLY A 290 39.01 42.24 -25.45
N GLY A 291 38.63 41.97 -26.70
CA GLY A 291 39.02 40.71 -27.39
C GLY A 291 37.90 39.94 -28.08
N LYS A 292 37.80 40.15 -29.40
CA LYS A 292 36.94 39.49 -30.38
C LYS A 292 37.31 38.00 -30.58
N ALA A 293 36.32 37.16 -30.91
CA ALA A 293 36.11 36.58 -32.27
C ALA A 293 35.28 35.27 -32.24
N SER A 294 34.19 35.25 -33.00
CA SER A 294 33.64 34.05 -33.66
C SER A 294 34.08 34.10 -35.15
N PRO A 295 33.92 33.06 -36.02
CA PRO A 295 32.59 32.58 -36.41
C PRO A 295 32.45 31.11 -36.94
N GLN A 296 31.18 30.73 -37.13
CA GLN A 296 30.61 29.81 -38.16
C GLN A 296 30.95 28.29 -38.10
N GLY A 297 30.03 27.36 -38.35
CA GLY A 297 28.62 27.44 -38.74
C GLY A 297 28.05 26.06 -39.10
N LYS A 298 26.72 25.95 -38.96
CA LYS A 298 25.73 25.13 -39.72
C LYS A 298 25.88 23.60 -39.89
N ALA A 299 24.82 22.94 -39.39
CA ALA A 299 23.87 22.04 -40.07
C ALA A 299 24.14 20.52 -40.17
N ALA A 300 23.18 19.78 -39.59
CA ALA A 300 22.51 18.57 -40.06
C ALA A 300 23.32 17.35 -40.56
N SER A 301 23.20 16.22 -39.84
CA SER A 301 22.67 14.92 -40.31
C SER A 301 23.10 13.76 -39.39
N LYS A 302 22.19 12.81 -39.14
CA LYS A 302 22.48 11.44 -38.64
C LYS A 302 23.20 10.66 -39.77
N PRO A 303 24.11 9.69 -39.49
CA PRO A 303 23.68 8.30 -39.20
C PRO A 303 24.62 7.41 -38.32
N SER A 304 23.99 6.43 -37.66
CA SER A 304 24.29 4.97 -37.56
C SER A 304 25.65 4.35 -37.12
N SER A 305 25.51 3.15 -36.51
CA SER A 305 26.42 2.00 -36.23
C SER A 305 27.24 2.03 -34.92
N ASP A 306 27.34 1.00 -34.07
CA ASP A 306 26.86 -0.40 -33.95
C ASP A 306 27.18 -0.89 -32.49
N PRO A 307 26.81 -2.09 -31.94
CA PRO A 307 26.64 -3.39 -32.61
C PRO A 307 25.39 -4.24 -32.23
N ALA A 308 25.03 -5.12 -33.15
CA ALA A 308 23.94 -6.10 -33.12
C ALA A 308 24.09 -7.28 -32.12
N PRO A 309 22.97 -7.93 -31.76
CA PRO A 309 22.90 -9.37 -31.59
C PRO A 309 22.07 -10.03 -32.72
N ARG A 310 22.77 -10.88 -33.47
CA ARG A 310 22.36 -12.09 -34.23
C ARG A 310 20.89 -12.20 -34.67
N SER A 311 20.71 -12.00 -35.97
CA SER A 311 19.56 -12.45 -36.79
C SER A 311 19.61 -13.95 -37.02
N ASP A 312 18.48 -14.63 -36.80
CA ASP A 312 18.16 -15.91 -37.41
C ASP A 312 16.67 -15.88 -37.84
N ASP A 313 16.43 -15.28 -39.00
CA ASP A 313 15.18 -15.37 -39.74
C ASP A 313 15.39 -16.37 -40.88
N GLY A 314 14.69 -17.49 -40.83
CA GLY A 314 14.71 -18.50 -41.89
C GLY A 314 13.34 -19.08 -42.23
N ASP A 315 12.51 -19.40 -41.23
CA ASP A 315 11.18 -19.96 -41.47
C ASP A 315 10.16 -19.48 -40.42
N PRO A 316 9.09 -18.77 -40.83
CA PRO A 316 7.99 -18.37 -39.93
C PRO A 316 7.36 -19.54 -39.15
N ILE A 317 7.34 -20.75 -39.72
CA ILE A 317 6.78 -21.96 -39.09
C ILE A 317 7.70 -22.44 -37.96
N ALA A 318 9.02 -22.52 -38.20
CA ALA A 318 9.99 -22.88 -37.19
C ALA A 318 10.00 -21.88 -36.01
N ASN A 319 9.86 -20.58 -36.31
CA ASN A 319 9.73 -19.55 -35.28
C ASN A 319 8.47 -19.74 -34.41
N ALA A 320 7.33 -20.03 -35.05
CA ALA A 320 6.08 -20.30 -34.33
C ALA A 320 6.20 -21.54 -33.43
N ARG A 321 6.81 -22.62 -33.91
CA ARG A 321 7.05 -23.86 -33.15
C ARG A 321 7.95 -23.63 -31.94
N ARG A 322 9.10 -22.96 -32.11
CA ARG A 322 10.01 -22.60 -31.02
C ARG A 322 9.31 -21.80 -29.92
N ARG A 323 8.48 -20.82 -30.31
CA ARG A 323 7.69 -20.04 -29.34
C ARG A 323 6.62 -20.87 -28.62
N GLY A 324 6.09 -21.91 -29.27
CA GLY A 324 5.22 -22.90 -28.64
C GLY A 324 5.92 -23.67 -27.52
N ALA A 325 7.11 -24.21 -27.82
CA ALA A 325 7.92 -24.95 -26.84
C ALA A 325 8.32 -24.08 -25.64
N GLU A 326 8.77 -22.84 -25.88
CA GLU A 326 9.09 -21.89 -24.81
C GLU A 326 7.88 -21.54 -23.93
N ALA A 327 6.68 -21.47 -24.50
CA ALA A 327 5.46 -21.19 -23.74
C ALA A 327 5.09 -22.36 -22.81
N ARG A 328 5.36 -23.60 -23.22
CA ARG A 328 5.20 -24.78 -22.36
C ARG A 328 6.21 -24.77 -21.21
N ASP A 329 7.49 -24.49 -21.49
CA ASP A 329 8.53 -24.43 -20.46
C ASP A 329 8.25 -23.34 -19.42
N LYS A 330 7.63 -22.24 -19.84
CA LYS A 330 7.17 -21.15 -18.96
C LYS A 330 5.86 -21.47 -18.21
N GLY A 331 5.32 -22.69 -18.33
CA GLY A 331 4.10 -23.14 -17.65
C GLY A 331 2.83 -22.42 -18.12
N MET A 332 2.82 -21.85 -19.32
CA MET A 332 1.67 -21.13 -19.85
C MET A 332 0.57 -22.09 -20.32
N SER A 333 -0.66 -21.60 -20.41
CA SER A 333 -1.77 -22.40 -20.95
C SER A 333 -1.61 -22.62 -22.45
N ARG A 334 -1.95 -23.81 -22.95
CA ARG A 334 -2.01 -24.17 -24.38
C ARG A 334 -2.82 -23.19 -25.24
N LYS A 335 -3.77 -22.45 -24.65
CA LYS A 335 -4.59 -21.43 -25.33
C LYS A 335 -3.89 -20.06 -25.47
N ALA A 336 -2.72 -19.88 -24.86
CA ALA A 336 -1.95 -18.64 -24.84
C ALA A 336 -1.13 -18.42 -26.13
N VAL A 337 -1.72 -18.74 -27.29
CA VAL A 337 -1.11 -18.50 -28.60
C VAL A 337 -0.94 -16.99 -28.82
N PRO A 338 0.23 -16.48 -29.26
CA PRO A 338 0.38 -15.07 -29.60
C PRO A 338 -0.57 -14.59 -30.72
N ALA A 339 -0.96 -13.32 -30.71
CA ALA A 339 -1.97 -12.78 -31.63
C ALA A 339 -1.50 -12.77 -33.10
N GLU A 340 -0.18 -12.70 -33.31
CA GLU A 340 0.49 -12.80 -34.60
C GLU A 340 0.31 -14.17 -35.26
N PHE A 341 0.24 -15.26 -34.48
CA PHE A 341 0.07 -16.62 -35.01
C PHE A 341 -1.39 -17.05 -35.13
N ARG A 342 -2.30 -16.42 -34.39
CA ARG A 342 -3.76 -16.72 -34.49
C ARG A 342 -4.38 -16.36 -35.85
N LYS A 343 -3.73 -15.48 -36.62
CA LYS A 343 -4.24 -14.99 -37.91
C LYS A 343 -3.92 -15.92 -39.07
N ASP A 344 -2.94 -16.80 -38.91
CA ASP A 344 -2.51 -17.75 -39.93
C ASP A 344 -2.62 -19.17 -39.36
N GLU A 345 -3.47 -19.99 -39.99
CA GLU A 345 -3.77 -21.35 -39.54
C GLU A 345 -2.51 -22.24 -39.50
N ARG A 346 -1.55 -22.02 -40.40
CA ARG A 346 -0.30 -22.81 -40.45
C ARG A 346 0.64 -22.43 -39.31
N LEU A 347 0.73 -21.15 -38.98
CA LEU A 347 1.53 -20.67 -37.86
C LEU A 347 0.92 -21.05 -36.51
N MET A 348 -0.42 -21.02 -36.42
CA MET A 348 -1.13 -21.49 -35.23
C MET A 348 -0.91 -22.99 -35.00
N ALA A 349 -0.98 -23.80 -36.06
CA ALA A 349 -0.72 -25.24 -35.98
C ALA A 349 0.72 -25.51 -35.52
N ALA A 350 1.71 -24.82 -36.10
CA ALA A 350 3.12 -24.96 -35.73
C ALA A 350 3.40 -24.57 -34.27
N PHE A 351 2.79 -23.48 -33.77
CA PHE A 351 2.89 -23.08 -32.37
C PHE A 351 2.31 -24.13 -31.42
N LEU A 352 1.13 -24.68 -31.74
CA LEU A 352 0.51 -25.71 -30.91
C LEU A 352 1.29 -27.03 -30.94
N ASP A 353 1.84 -27.40 -32.08
CA ASP A 353 2.74 -28.55 -32.24
C ASP A 353 4.00 -28.42 -31.38
N GLY A 354 4.65 -27.25 -31.40
CA GLY A 354 5.79 -26.95 -30.53
C GLY A 354 5.43 -26.92 -29.05
N PHE A 355 4.23 -26.44 -28.70
CA PHE A 355 3.73 -26.46 -27.33
C PHE A 355 3.47 -27.91 -26.85
N ASP A 356 2.90 -28.76 -27.69
CA ASP A 356 2.55 -30.14 -27.31
C ASP A 356 3.80 -31.04 -27.26
N THR A 357 4.74 -30.88 -28.20
CA THR A 357 5.97 -31.69 -28.28
C THR A 357 7.11 -31.18 -27.39
N GLY A 358 7.25 -29.86 -27.24
CA GLY A 358 8.33 -29.22 -26.48
C GLY A 358 9.65 -29.10 -27.25
N VAL A 359 9.66 -29.31 -28.58
CA VAL A 359 10.86 -29.30 -29.43
C VAL A 359 10.79 -28.16 -30.45
N ALA A 360 11.91 -27.47 -30.68
CA ALA A 360 11.96 -26.21 -31.44
C ALA A 360 12.34 -26.33 -32.93
N GLU A 361 12.85 -27.47 -33.40
CA GLU A 361 13.29 -27.68 -34.79
C GLU A 361 12.61 -28.89 -35.44
N ASP A 362 12.40 -28.82 -36.76
CA ASP A 362 11.83 -29.90 -37.57
C ASP A 362 12.73 -31.14 -37.53
N ARG A 363 12.18 -32.27 -37.09
CA ARG A 363 12.73 -33.59 -37.40
C ARG A 363 12.17 -33.97 -38.77
N GLU A 364 13.03 -34.16 -39.78
CA GLU A 364 12.59 -34.72 -41.05
C GLU A 364 11.92 -36.09 -40.82
N PRO A 365 10.83 -36.41 -41.56
CA PRO A 365 10.15 -37.68 -41.40
C PRO A 365 11.02 -38.79 -42.00
N GLY A 366 11.73 -39.55 -41.16
CA GLY A 366 12.49 -40.72 -41.61
C GLY A 366 13.66 -41.21 -40.77
N ALA A 367 13.88 -40.70 -39.55
CA ALA A 367 14.95 -41.19 -38.68
C ALA A 367 14.37 -41.60 -37.31
N ASP A 368 13.90 -42.85 -37.24
CA ASP A 368 13.97 -43.78 -36.10
C ASP A 368 13.23 -45.09 -36.47
N GLU A 369 13.86 -45.93 -37.30
CA GLU A 369 13.73 -47.39 -37.19
C GLU A 369 15.11 -47.91 -36.81
N GLU A 370 15.33 -48.16 -35.51
CA GLU A 370 16.30 -49.14 -34.96
C GLU A 370 16.22 -49.11 -33.43
N GLU A 371 15.29 -49.92 -32.88
CA GLU A 371 15.45 -50.95 -31.83
C GLU A 371 14.12 -51.33 -31.18
#